data_AF-A0A0E9XB92-F1
#
_entry.id   AF-A0A0E9XB92-F1
#
_cell.length_a   1.000
_cell.length_b   1.000
_cell.length_c   1.000
_cell.angle_alpha   90.00
_cell.angle_beta   90.00
_cell.angle_gamma   90.00
#
_symmetry.space_group_name_H-M   'P 1'
#
loop_
_entity.id
_entity.type
_entity.pdbx_description
1 polymer ?
#
loop_
_entity_poly.entity_id
_entity_poly.type
_entity_poly.pdbx_seq_one_letter_code
_entity_poly.pdbx_strand_id
1 'polypeptide(L)'
;MTLVGDCWARILNQNYVNGRMTATISWNLIASYYEQLSFGRNGLMTAEEPWSGNYVVESPIWIAAHTTQFCKPGWTYLQTVGHLSHGGSYVALTDGKGNLTVVIETMMHDHSICVRPPLPHFNVSSQNATFQLKGSFGSLSELQVWQSKFDFKTKNSILFKQLSPLKISDGTFNLNLEPDEVYTLTTITTGQKEAIQHHRIPPPSLKHTRMTSMSVTPISQRHLTSLTRQACLSTLST
;
A
#
# COMPACT_ATOMS: atom_id res chain seq x y z
N MET A 1 19.35 3.29 0.75
CA MET A 1 18.27 3.28 -0.27
C MET A 1 17.02 3.67 0.46
N THR A 2 16.55 4.89 0.24
CA THR A 2 15.33 5.43 0.88
C THR A 2 14.17 4.51 0.53
N LEU A 3 13.40 4.09 1.53
CA LEU A 3 12.28 3.17 1.31
C LEU A 3 11.28 3.85 0.36
N VAL A 4 10.85 3.14 -0.67
CA VAL A 4 9.96 3.68 -1.73
C VAL A 4 8.65 4.21 -1.12
N GLY A 5 8.24 3.68 0.05
CA GLY A 5 6.96 4.00 0.69
C GLY A 5 6.82 5.44 1.16
N ASP A 6 7.90 6.09 1.60
CA ASP A 6 7.84 7.41 2.24
C ASP A 6 7.69 8.53 1.21
N CYS A 7 8.49 8.47 0.14
CA CYS A 7 8.28 9.29 -1.05
C CYS A 7 6.85 9.09 -1.58
N TRP A 8 6.40 7.83 -1.68
CA TRP A 8 5.07 7.49 -2.18
C TRP A 8 3.94 8.10 -1.33
N ALA A 9 4.07 8.06 0.00
CA ALA A 9 3.10 8.64 0.92
C ALA A 9 2.93 10.13 0.71
N ARG A 10 4.05 10.85 0.61
CA ARG A 10 4.05 12.30 0.39
C ARG A 10 3.39 12.68 -0.93
N ILE A 11 3.82 12.06 -2.04
CA ILE A 11 3.36 12.48 -3.37
C ILE A 11 1.92 12.08 -3.66
N LEU A 12 1.40 11.00 -3.05
CA LEU A 12 -0.01 10.62 -3.21
C LEU A 12 -0.97 11.74 -2.79
N ASN A 13 -0.68 12.43 -1.69
CA ASN A 13 -1.44 13.61 -1.28
C ASN A 13 -1.04 14.86 -2.09
N GLN A 14 0.26 15.16 -2.11
CA GLN A 14 0.74 16.46 -2.57
C GLN A 14 0.59 16.68 -4.08
N ASN A 15 0.48 15.61 -4.88
CA ASN A 15 0.16 15.73 -6.30
C ASN A 15 -1.20 16.40 -6.55
N TYR A 16 -2.20 16.09 -5.72
CA TYR A 16 -3.50 16.78 -5.80
C TYR A 16 -3.42 18.16 -5.16
N VAL A 17 -2.85 18.28 -3.96
CA VAL A 17 -2.78 19.55 -3.21
C VAL A 17 -2.07 20.64 -4.03
N ASN A 18 -0.93 20.31 -4.63
CA ASN A 18 -0.09 21.29 -5.32
C ASN A 18 -0.38 21.37 -6.83
N GLY A 19 -0.66 20.23 -7.45
CA GLY A 19 -0.76 20.11 -8.91
C GLY A 19 -2.17 19.84 -9.44
N ARG A 20 -3.16 19.65 -8.56
CA ARG A 20 -4.54 19.21 -8.93
C ARG A 20 -4.57 17.92 -9.75
N MET A 21 -3.54 17.09 -9.64
CA MET A 21 -3.49 15.79 -10.30
C MET A 21 -4.43 14.81 -9.58
N THR A 22 -5.40 14.25 -10.30
CA THR A 22 -6.43 13.37 -9.74
C THR A 22 -6.10 11.89 -9.86
N ALA A 23 -4.94 11.55 -10.42
CA ALA A 23 -4.40 10.21 -10.46
C ALA A 23 -2.87 10.25 -10.35
N THR A 24 -2.29 9.33 -9.59
CA THR A 24 -0.85 9.09 -9.51
C THR A 24 -0.58 7.62 -9.77
N ILE A 25 0.27 7.31 -10.74
CA ILE A 25 0.57 5.94 -11.16
C ILE A 25 2.04 5.67 -10.85
N SER A 26 2.30 4.62 -10.05
CA SER A 26 3.67 4.24 -9.69
C SER A 26 4.33 3.44 -10.81
N TRP A 27 5.56 3.81 -11.16
CA TRP A 27 6.47 2.92 -11.88
C TRP A 27 7.44 2.31 -10.87
N ASN A 28 7.50 0.99 -10.68
CA ASN A 28 6.70 -0.07 -11.30
C ASN A 28 5.78 -0.80 -10.31
N LEU A 29 4.90 -1.67 -10.84
CA LEU A 29 3.94 -2.41 -10.03
C LEU A 29 4.66 -3.34 -9.03
N ILE A 30 5.57 -4.17 -9.55
CA ILE A 30 6.27 -5.21 -8.79
C ILE A 30 7.70 -5.36 -9.31
N ALA A 31 8.67 -5.41 -8.39
CA ALA A 31 10.05 -5.70 -8.73
C ALA A 31 10.25 -7.21 -8.90
N SER A 32 10.04 -7.68 -10.14
CA SER A 32 10.24 -9.07 -10.58
C SER A 32 11.34 -9.17 -11.64
N TYR A 33 12.45 -8.52 -11.37
CA TYR A 33 13.66 -8.48 -12.19
C TYR A 33 14.85 -8.43 -11.25
N TYR A 34 16.00 -8.94 -11.69
CA TYR A 34 17.20 -8.99 -10.84
C TYR A 34 17.55 -7.63 -10.25
N GLU A 35 17.75 -7.57 -8.93
CA GLU A 35 18.15 -6.37 -8.18
C GLU A 35 19.36 -5.64 -8.77
N GLN A 36 20.27 -6.36 -9.44
CA GLN A 36 21.48 -5.77 -10.05
C GLN A 36 21.20 -5.00 -11.34
N LEU A 37 20.00 -5.10 -11.91
CA LEU A 37 19.58 -4.26 -13.03
C LEU A 37 19.28 -2.84 -12.55
N SER A 38 19.22 -1.90 -13.50
CA SER A 38 18.88 -0.51 -13.18
C SER A 38 17.53 -0.43 -12.46
N PHE A 39 17.48 0.36 -11.39
CA PHE A 39 16.29 0.52 -10.54
C PHE A 39 15.83 -0.77 -9.85
N GLY A 40 16.77 -1.64 -9.46
CA GLY A 40 16.53 -2.80 -8.60
C GLY A 40 15.63 -2.45 -7.40
N ARG A 41 14.61 -3.29 -7.17
CA ARG A 41 13.64 -3.16 -6.06
C ARG A 41 12.81 -1.88 -6.01
N ASN A 42 12.70 -1.13 -7.11
CA ASN A 42 11.83 0.04 -7.22
C ASN A 42 10.37 -0.30 -7.61
N GLY A 43 9.82 -1.36 -7.04
CA GLY A 43 8.40 -1.75 -7.19
C GLY A 43 7.59 -1.40 -5.94
N LEU A 44 6.27 -1.56 -6.00
CA LEU A 44 5.44 -1.47 -4.78
C LEU A 44 5.70 -2.62 -3.82
N MET A 45 6.12 -3.78 -4.34
CA MET A 45 6.60 -4.95 -3.60
C MET A 45 7.72 -5.65 -4.38
N THR A 46 8.43 -6.59 -3.73
CA THR A 46 9.53 -7.35 -4.35
C THR A 46 9.13 -8.82 -4.52
N ALA A 47 9.31 -9.38 -5.73
CA ALA A 47 9.10 -10.80 -6.01
C ALA A 47 10.03 -11.24 -7.16
N GLU A 48 11.32 -11.26 -6.89
CA GLU A 48 12.38 -11.52 -7.87
C GLU A 48 12.96 -12.95 -7.79
N GLU A 49 12.43 -13.80 -6.91
CA GLU A 49 12.90 -15.18 -6.72
C GLU A 49 11.83 -16.24 -7.07
N PRO A 50 11.47 -16.41 -8.35
CA PRO A 50 10.48 -17.43 -8.74
C PRO A 50 10.90 -18.86 -8.38
N TRP A 51 12.21 -19.13 -8.27
CA TRP A 51 12.75 -20.45 -7.92
C TRP A 51 12.56 -20.83 -6.44
N SER A 52 12.50 -19.85 -5.53
CA SER A 52 12.22 -20.09 -4.11
C SER A 52 10.75 -19.85 -3.76
N GLY A 53 10.08 -19.00 -4.54
CA GLY A 53 8.75 -18.46 -4.22
C GLY A 53 8.80 -17.31 -3.21
N ASN A 54 9.99 -16.82 -2.85
CA ASN A 54 10.14 -15.71 -1.91
C ASN A 54 9.61 -14.41 -2.51
N TYR A 55 8.93 -13.62 -1.68
CA TYR A 55 8.50 -12.26 -1.99
C TYR A 55 8.51 -11.43 -0.70
N VAL A 56 8.59 -10.12 -0.85
CA VAL A 56 8.56 -9.15 0.24
C VAL A 56 7.45 -8.15 -0.03
N VAL A 57 6.48 -8.09 0.88
CA VAL A 57 5.46 -7.04 0.88
C VAL A 57 6.08 -5.78 1.47
N GLU A 58 6.45 -4.86 0.61
CA GLU A 58 7.15 -3.63 0.99
C GLU A 58 6.16 -2.55 1.48
N SER A 59 6.69 -1.49 2.10
CA SER A 59 5.86 -0.39 2.63
C SER A 59 4.95 0.33 1.61
N PRO A 60 5.30 0.50 0.32
CA PRO A 60 4.41 1.16 -0.64
C PRO A 60 3.05 0.50 -0.80
N ILE A 61 2.92 -0.83 -0.62
CA ILE A 61 1.62 -1.52 -0.65
C ILE A 61 0.68 -0.95 0.42
N TRP A 62 1.19 -0.83 1.64
CA TRP A 62 0.43 -0.34 2.79
C TRP A 62 0.15 1.16 2.68
N ILE A 63 1.06 1.92 2.08
CA ILE A 63 0.85 3.33 1.79
C ILE A 63 -0.20 3.54 0.71
N ALA A 64 -0.21 2.73 -0.34
CA ALA A 64 -1.28 2.77 -1.33
C ALA A 64 -2.64 2.44 -0.68
N ALA A 65 -2.68 1.47 0.24
CA ALA A 65 -3.90 1.05 0.93
C ALA A 65 -4.57 2.18 1.74
N HIS A 66 -3.80 3.13 2.29
CA HIS A 66 -4.33 4.33 2.96
C HIS A 66 -5.27 5.16 2.07
N THR A 67 -5.14 5.06 0.75
CA THR A 67 -6.07 5.71 -0.20
C THR A 67 -6.99 4.69 -0.87
N THR A 68 -6.43 3.61 -1.42
CA THR A 68 -7.15 2.71 -2.36
C THR A 68 -8.19 1.81 -1.70
N GLN A 69 -8.09 1.53 -0.39
CA GLN A 69 -9.14 0.79 0.31
C GLN A 69 -10.37 1.65 0.65
N PHE A 70 -10.21 2.98 0.68
CA PHE A 70 -11.20 3.90 1.23
C PHE A 70 -11.70 4.94 0.23
N CYS A 71 -11.16 4.93 -0.99
CA CYS A 71 -11.55 5.81 -2.08
C CYS A 71 -11.66 4.99 -3.37
N LYS A 72 -12.59 5.37 -4.25
CA LYS A 72 -12.76 4.75 -5.58
C LYS A 72 -12.77 5.81 -6.67
N PRO A 73 -12.40 5.46 -7.92
CA PRO A 73 -12.66 6.33 -9.06
C PRO A 73 -14.13 6.80 -9.08
N GLY A 74 -14.33 8.10 -9.31
CA GLY A 74 -15.65 8.75 -9.22
C GLY A 74 -15.89 9.51 -7.91
N TRP A 75 -15.09 9.28 -6.86
CA TRP A 75 -15.09 10.13 -5.68
C TRP A 75 -14.53 11.52 -6.01
N THR A 76 -14.94 12.52 -5.25
CA THR A 76 -14.54 13.91 -5.44
C THR A 76 -13.74 14.38 -4.23
N TYR A 77 -12.64 15.08 -4.48
CA TYR A 77 -11.91 15.79 -3.43
C TYR A 77 -12.74 16.97 -2.91
N LEU A 78 -12.72 17.19 -1.60
CA LEU A 78 -13.26 18.41 -1.02
C LEU A 78 -12.41 19.62 -1.42
N GLN A 79 -13.01 20.81 -1.41
CA GLN A 79 -12.26 22.04 -1.65
C GLN A 79 -11.24 22.35 -0.55
N THR A 80 -11.47 21.79 0.65
CA THR A 80 -10.65 21.99 1.84
C THR A 80 -9.59 20.91 1.97
N VAL A 81 -8.59 20.94 1.10
CA VAL A 81 -7.35 20.15 1.19
C VAL A 81 -6.16 21.10 1.33
N GLY A 82 -5.02 20.64 1.85
CA GLY A 82 -3.90 21.55 2.02
C GLY A 82 -2.71 20.99 2.78
N HIS A 83 -1.79 21.91 3.11
CA HIS A 83 -0.65 21.65 3.96
C HIS A 83 -0.98 21.88 5.43
N LEU A 84 -0.32 21.11 6.30
CA LEU A 84 -0.38 21.29 7.74
C LEU A 84 0.56 22.44 8.18
N SER A 85 0.30 23.03 9.34
CA SER A 85 1.00 24.22 9.81
C SER A 85 2.49 23.98 10.09
N HIS A 86 2.85 22.79 10.58
CA HIS A 86 4.24 22.41 10.88
C HIS A 86 4.77 21.30 9.96
N GLY A 87 4.35 21.34 8.69
CA GLY A 87 4.78 20.38 7.67
C GLY A 87 3.89 19.15 7.54
N GLY A 88 3.89 18.55 6.36
CA GLY A 88 2.93 17.51 5.96
C GLY A 88 1.74 18.07 5.17
N SER A 89 0.80 17.19 4.81
CA SER A 89 -0.40 17.54 4.05
C SER A 89 -1.59 16.63 4.37
N TYR A 90 -2.78 17.11 4.03
CA TYR A 90 -4.00 16.33 4.14
C TYR A 90 -4.88 16.52 2.91
N VAL A 91 -5.56 15.44 2.54
CA VAL A 91 -6.62 15.44 1.52
C VAL A 91 -7.89 14.84 2.10
N ALA A 92 -9.03 15.28 1.59
CA ALA A 92 -10.34 14.75 1.98
C ALA A 92 -11.17 14.47 0.72
N LEU A 93 -11.81 13.32 0.68
CA LEU A 93 -12.60 12.84 -0.44
C LEU A 93 -13.98 12.37 0.03
N THR A 94 -14.98 12.51 -0.84
CA THR A 94 -16.34 12.01 -0.62
C THR A 94 -16.90 11.34 -1.87
N ASP A 95 -17.81 10.39 -1.67
CA ASP A 95 -18.60 9.77 -2.73
C ASP A 95 -19.89 10.54 -3.08
N GLY A 96 -20.16 11.64 -2.37
CA GLY A 96 -21.41 12.40 -2.51
C GLY A 96 -22.64 11.70 -1.91
N LYS A 97 -22.46 10.58 -1.19
CA LYS A 97 -23.52 9.80 -0.55
C LYS A 97 -23.36 9.74 0.97
N GLY A 98 -22.55 10.64 1.53
CA GLY A 98 -22.29 10.75 2.96
C GLY A 98 -21.00 10.09 3.44
N ASN A 99 -20.26 9.37 2.58
CA ASN A 99 -18.96 8.85 2.98
C ASN A 99 -17.88 9.92 2.92
N LEU A 100 -16.98 9.86 3.89
CA LEU A 100 -15.83 10.75 4.01
C LEU A 100 -14.58 9.91 4.23
N THR A 101 -13.51 10.24 3.51
CA THR A 101 -12.17 9.72 3.76
C THR A 101 -11.20 10.89 3.80
N VAL A 102 -10.44 11.01 4.88
CA VAL A 102 -9.36 11.99 5.06
C VAL A 102 -8.04 11.23 5.14
N VAL A 103 -7.07 11.57 4.30
CA VAL A 103 -5.72 10.99 4.30
C VAL A 103 -4.73 12.08 4.68
N ILE A 104 -3.93 11.83 5.72
CA ILE A 104 -2.97 12.79 6.29
C ILE A 104 -1.58 12.17 6.22
N GLU A 105 -0.57 12.95 5.84
CA GLU A 105 0.84 12.53 5.85
C GLU A 105 1.73 13.62 6.47
N THR A 106 2.75 13.19 7.23
CA THR A 106 3.76 14.06 7.87
C THR A 106 5.19 13.62 7.52
N MET A 107 5.43 13.25 6.26
CA MET A 107 6.72 12.70 5.84
C MET A 107 7.84 13.72 5.94
N MET A 108 8.92 13.38 6.64
CA MET A 108 10.11 14.24 6.74
C MET A 108 10.83 14.35 5.40
N HIS A 109 11.49 15.48 5.17
CA HIS A 109 12.27 15.71 3.95
C HIS A 109 13.29 14.59 3.70
N ASP A 110 14.17 14.32 4.68
CA ASP A 110 15.30 13.40 4.52
C ASP A 110 14.88 11.93 4.31
N HIS A 111 13.66 11.60 4.72
CA HIS A 111 13.09 10.26 4.59
C HIS A 111 12.20 10.08 3.36
N SER A 112 11.77 11.17 2.71
CA SER A 112 10.77 11.13 1.62
C SER A 112 11.29 11.63 0.27
N ILE A 113 12.61 11.62 0.08
CA ILE A 113 13.25 12.00 -1.18
C ILE A 113 12.94 10.94 -2.25
N CYS A 114 12.27 11.37 -3.31
CA CYS A 114 12.04 10.56 -4.50
C CYS A 114 13.27 10.60 -5.41
N VAL A 115 13.41 9.61 -6.30
CA VAL A 115 14.49 9.62 -7.32
C VAL A 115 14.41 10.87 -8.20
N ARG A 116 13.20 11.38 -8.45
CA ARG A 116 12.95 12.58 -9.26
C ARG A 116 11.69 13.32 -8.76
N PRO A 117 11.66 14.66 -8.87
CA PRO A 117 12.81 15.58 -9.03
C PRO A 117 13.62 15.71 -7.72
N PRO A 118 14.72 16.47 -7.70
CA PRO A 118 15.29 16.95 -6.44
C PRO A 118 14.21 17.65 -5.61
N LEU A 119 14.20 17.37 -4.31
CA LEU A 119 13.23 17.91 -3.37
C LEU A 119 13.89 19.06 -2.62
N PRO A 120 13.36 20.30 -2.70
CA PRO A 120 13.82 21.39 -1.84
C PRO A 120 13.59 21.03 -0.36
N HIS A 121 14.50 21.48 0.49
CA HIS A 121 14.42 21.22 1.92
C HIS A 121 13.16 21.83 2.55
N PHE A 122 12.53 21.09 3.46
CA PHE A 122 11.43 21.56 4.31
C PHE A 122 11.49 20.88 5.67
N ASN A 123 10.87 21.51 6.67
CA ASN A 123 10.81 20.99 8.03
C ASN A 123 9.45 20.37 8.31
N VAL A 124 9.47 19.31 9.11
CA VAL A 124 8.28 18.71 9.72
C VAL A 124 8.55 18.54 11.21
N SER A 125 7.61 18.95 12.05
CA SER A 125 7.68 18.76 13.50
C SER A 125 6.38 18.21 14.05
N SER A 126 6.43 17.66 15.27
CA SER A 126 5.24 17.27 16.02
C SER A 126 4.27 18.45 16.11
N GLN A 127 2.98 18.17 15.91
CA GLN A 127 1.93 19.17 15.95
C GLN A 127 0.59 18.55 16.33
N ASN A 128 -0.24 19.31 17.04
CA ASN A 128 -1.64 18.94 17.26
C ASN A 128 -2.51 19.61 16.19
N ALA A 129 -3.13 18.80 15.32
CA ALA A 129 -3.99 19.28 14.25
C ALA A 129 -5.46 19.16 14.65
N THR A 130 -6.17 20.28 14.65
CA THR A 130 -7.61 20.35 14.90
C THR A 130 -8.36 20.36 13.58
N PHE A 131 -9.29 19.42 13.40
CA PHE A 131 -10.14 19.35 12.22
C PHE A 131 -11.59 19.64 12.62
N GLN A 132 -12.24 20.52 11.88
CA GLN A 132 -13.65 20.88 12.05
C GLN A 132 -14.44 20.43 10.83
N LEU A 133 -15.27 19.40 11.00
CA LEU A 133 -16.20 18.91 10.02
C LEU A 133 -17.42 19.84 9.98
N LYS A 134 -17.69 20.39 8.80
CA LYS A 134 -18.81 21.32 8.56
C LYS A 134 -19.76 20.74 7.51
N GLY A 135 -20.91 21.39 7.34
CA GLY A 135 -21.92 20.99 6.37
C GLY A 135 -22.45 19.58 6.65
N SER A 136 -22.59 18.77 5.60
CA SER A 136 -23.11 17.39 5.70
C SER A 136 -22.29 16.44 6.55
N PHE A 137 -21.03 16.79 6.86
CA PHE A 137 -20.15 15.98 7.71
C PHE A 137 -20.16 16.40 9.18
N GLY A 138 -20.81 17.52 9.53
CA GLY A 138 -20.83 18.03 10.91
C GLY A 138 -21.60 17.13 11.89
N SER A 139 -22.47 16.25 11.39
CA SER A 139 -23.22 15.29 12.19
C SER A 139 -22.51 13.93 12.36
N LEU A 140 -21.30 13.76 11.81
CA LEU A 140 -20.53 12.54 12.02
C LEU A 140 -20.10 12.46 13.49
N SER A 141 -20.32 11.32 14.11
CA SER A 141 -19.97 11.05 15.51
C SER A 141 -18.70 10.22 15.68
N GLU A 142 -18.27 9.51 14.63
CA GLU A 142 -17.13 8.61 14.68
C GLU A 142 -16.47 8.44 13.30
N LEU A 143 -15.15 8.22 13.29
CA LEU A 143 -14.37 7.81 12.12
C LEU A 143 -13.49 6.60 12.46
N GLN A 144 -13.39 5.66 11.53
CA GLN A 144 -12.38 4.59 11.57
C GLN A 144 -11.00 5.19 11.34
N VAL A 145 -9.98 4.65 12.04
CA VAL A 145 -8.62 5.18 12.01
C VAL A 145 -7.64 4.10 11.59
N TRP A 146 -6.85 4.39 10.56
CA TRP A 146 -5.74 3.57 10.11
C TRP A 146 -4.45 4.37 10.17
N GLN A 147 -3.38 3.77 10.68
CA GLN A 147 -2.09 4.43 10.87
C GLN A 147 -0.95 3.61 10.26
N SER A 148 -0.05 4.31 9.56
CA SER A 148 1.33 3.86 9.35
C SER A 148 2.29 4.83 10.05
N LYS A 149 3.31 4.30 10.71
CA LYS A 149 4.37 5.03 11.39
C LYS A 149 5.71 4.41 10.99
N PHE A 150 6.55 5.19 10.32
CA PHE A 150 7.88 4.74 9.95
C PHE A 150 8.87 4.97 11.09
N ASP A 151 9.66 3.95 11.41
CA ASP A 151 10.76 4.07 12.36
C ASP A 151 12.08 3.75 11.67
N PHE A 152 12.76 4.80 11.20
CA PHE A 152 14.06 4.68 10.54
C PHE A 152 15.21 4.40 11.51
N LYS A 153 15.03 4.66 12.81
CA LYS A 153 16.07 4.46 13.84
C LYS A 153 16.18 2.99 14.21
N THR A 154 15.06 2.35 14.52
CA THR A 154 15.04 0.95 14.96
C THR A 154 14.66 -0.02 13.84
N LYS A 155 14.18 0.49 12.70
CA LYS A 155 13.63 -0.28 11.57
C LYS A 155 12.39 -1.11 11.92
N ASN A 156 11.69 -0.75 12.99
CA ASN A 156 10.45 -1.40 13.43
C ASN A 156 9.21 -0.56 13.07
N SER A 157 9.04 -0.26 11.78
CA SER A 157 7.89 0.49 11.28
C SER A 157 6.58 -0.26 11.52
N ILE A 158 5.54 0.47 11.92
CA ILE A 158 4.18 -0.03 12.05
C ILE A 158 3.43 0.39 10.79
N LEU A 159 2.97 -0.57 9.98
CA LEU A 159 2.32 -0.25 8.71
C LEU A 159 0.85 -0.67 8.73
N PHE A 160 -0.03 0.23 8.29
CA PHE A 160 -1.47 0.02 8.08
C PHE A 160 -2.21 -0.63 9.26
N LYS A 161 -1.90 -0.18 10.48
CA LYS A 161 -2.53 -0.67 11.71
C LYS A 161 -3.87 0.06 11.92
N GLN A 162 -4.94 -0.69 12.08
CA GLN A 162 -6.21 -0.13 12.55
C GLN A 162 -6.09 0.25 14.03
N LEU A 163 -6.49 1.47 14.37
CA LEU A 163 -6.56 1.97 15.73
C LEU A 163 -8.02 1.98 16.22
N SER A 164 -8.23 2.32 17.49
CA SER A 164 -9.58 2.57 18.00
C SER A 164 -10.26 3.69 17.19
N PRO A 165 -11.56 3.55 16.88
CA PRO A 165 -12.30 4.61 16.21
C PRO A 165 -12.20 5.95 16.93
N LEU A 166 -12.07 7.03 16.16
CA LEU A 166 -11.98 8.39 16.65
C LEU A 166 -13.38 8.95 16.84
N LYS A 167 -13.72 9.30 18.08
CA LYS A 167 -14.98 9.99 18.39
C LYS A 167 -14.88 11.46 18.00
N ILE A 168 -15.95 11.97 17.40
CA ILE A 168 -16.10 13.37 17.02
C ILE A 168 -17.06 14.03 18.01
N SER A 169 -16.69 15.18 18.55
CA SER A 169 -17.52 15.97 19.46
C SER A 169 -17.74 17.34 18.85
N ASP A 170 -19.01 17.74 18.68
CA ASP A 170 -19.39 19.01 18.07
C ASP A 170 -18.74 19.24 16.69
N GLY A 171 -18.73 18.19 15.86
CA GLY A 171 -18.12 18.20 14.54
C GLY A 171 -16.59 18.38 14.56
N THR A 172 -15.94 18.32 15.71
CA THR A 172 -14.52 18.62 15.87
C THR A 172 -13.76 17.42 16.42
N PHE A 173 -12.53 17.24 15.96
CA PHE A 173 -11.57 16.31 16.57
C PHE A 173 -10.14 16.86 16.51
N ASN A 174 -9.29 16.33 17.37
CA ASN A 174 -7.86 16.65 17.43
C ASN A 174 -7.04 15.39 17.18
N LEU A 175 -5.90 15.56 16.52
CA LEU A 175 -4.96 14.49 16.27
C LEU A 175 -3.54 14.99 16.56
N ASN A 176 -2.85 14.31 17.48
CA ASN A 176 -1.43 14.55 17.67
C ASN A 176 -0.66 13.83 16.56
N LEU A 177 0.02 14.62 15.72
CA LEU A 177 0.76 14.14 14.56
C LEU A 177 2.25 14.21 14.85
N GLU A 178 2.92 13.07 14.78
CA GLU A 178 4.37 13.01 14.81
C GLU A 178 4.94 12.96 13.38
N PRO A 179 6.23 13.30 13.18
CA PRO A 179 6.88 13.11 11.88
C PRO A 179 6.87 11.65 11.43
N ASP A 180 6.86 11.45 10.11
CA ASP A 180 6.87 10.15 9.43
C ASP A 180 5.66 9.25 9.74
N GLU A 181 4.48 9.86 9.86
CA GLU A 181 3.20 9.16 10.03
C GLU A 181 2.25 9.39 8.85
N VAL A 182 1.41 8.38 8.58
CA VAL A 182 0.29 8.45 7.65
C VAL A 182 -0.97 8.01 8.38
N TYR A 183 -2.02 8.81 8.31
CA TYR A 183 -3.33 8.48 8.86
C TYR A 183 -4.37 8.42 7.76
N THR A 184 -5.29 7.47 7.86
CA THR A 184 -6.58 7.53 7.17
C THR A 184 -7.70 7.55 8.18
N LEU A 185 -8.54 8.59 8.12
CA LEU A 185 -9.75 8.76 8.91
C LEU A 185 -10.94 8.61 7.97
N THR A 186 -11.82 7.63 8.20
CA THR A 186 -12.86 7.32 7.22
C THR A 186 -14.16 6.81 7.84
N THR A 187 -15.28 7.03 7.16
CA THR A 187 -16.56 6.38 7.49
C THR A 187 -16.63 4.93 7.00
N ILE A 188 -15.72 4.52 6.10
CA ILE A 188 -15.69 3.18 5.51
C ILE A 188 -15.15 2.15 6.51
N THR A 189 -15.93 1.10 6.78
CA THR A 189 -15.60 0.05 7.75
C THR A 189 -15.00 -1.22 7.15
N THR A 190 -14.91 -1.30 5.82
CA THR A 190 -14.44 -2.49 5.09
C THR A 190 -12.92 -2.54 4.91
N GLY A 191 -12.18 -1.65 5.56
CA GLY A 191 -10.72 -1.66 5.52
C GLY A 191 -10.16 -2.95 6.11
N GLN A 192 -9.12 -3.49 5.49
CA GLN A 192 -8.48 -4.71 5.94
C GLN A 192 -6.97 -4.67 5.74
N LYS A 193 -6.24 -5.05 6.79
CA LYS A 193 -4.87 -5.52 6.65
C LYS A 193 -4.94 -7.04 6.73
N GLU A 194 -5.10 -7.73 5.60
CA GLU A 194 -5.06 -9.19 5.63
C GLU A 194 -3.75 -9.64 6.29
N ALA A 195 -3.86 -10.32 7.42
CA ALA A 195 -2.80 -11.22 7.83
C ALA A 195 -2.76 -12.31 6.75
N ILE A 196 -1.54 -12.67 6.35
CA ILE A 196 -1.19 -13.79 5.48
C ILE A 196 -1.68 -15.11 6.17
N GLN A 197 -3.00 -15.29 6.30
CA GLN A 197 -3.62 -16.45 6.96
C GLN A 197 -4.14 -17.46 5.94
N HIS A 198 -4.47 -17.02 4.73
CA HIS A 198 -4.79 -17.91 3.61
C HIS A 198 -3.68 -17.99 2.55
N HIS A 199 -2.74 -17.05 2.56
CA HIS A 199 -1.53 -17.10 1.76
C HIS A 199 -0.39 -17.54 2.67
N ARG A 200 0.54 -18.35 2.17
CA ARG A 200 1.64 -18.89 2.99
C ARG A 200 2.61 -17.75 3.31
N ILE A 201 3.16 -17.73 4.54
CA ILE A 201 4.38 -16.96 4.85
C ILE A 201 5.35 -17.16 3.68
N PRO A 202 5.89 -16.08 3.09
CA PRO A 202 6.81 -16.22 1.98
C PRO A 202 7.92 -17.20 2.36
N PRO A 203 8.22 -18.21 1.54
CA PRO A 203 9.34 -19.12 1.81
C PRO A 203 10.64 -18.30 1.90
N PRO A 204 11.66 -18.79 2.62
CA PRO A 204 12.93 -18.07 2.74
C PRO A 204 13.58 -17.87 1.37
N SER A 205 14.33 -16.77 1.24
CA SER A 205 15.12 -16.49 0.05
C SER A 205 16.15 -17.60 -0.20
N LEU A 206 16.33 -17.98 -1.47
CA LEU A 206 17.33 -18.96 -1.89
C LEU A 206 18.12 -18.43 -3.08
N LYS A 207 19.41 -18.78 -3.15
CA LYS A 207 20.22 -18.49 -4.34
C LYS A 207 19.74 -19.34 -5.51
N HIS A 208 19.62 -18.72 -6.68
CA HIS A 208 19.36 -19.44 -7.92
C HIS A 208 20.52 -20.42 -8.17
N THR A 209 20.25 -21.72 -8.04
CA THR A 209 21.23 -22.76 -8.37
C THR A 209 21.12 -23.04 -9.87
N ARG A 210 22.22 -22.90 -10.61
CA ARG A 210 22.24 -23.25 -12.03
C ARG A 210 21.89 -24.74 -12.14
N MET A 211 20.92 -25.08 -12.99
CA MET A 211 20.56 -26.46 -13.28
C MET A 211 21.81 -27.18 -13.84
N THR A 212 22.40 -28.09 -13.06
CA THR A 212 23.65 -28.79 -13.41
C THR A 212 23.41 -30.06 -14.22
N SER A 213 22.17 -30.56 -14.24
CA SER A 213 21.73 -31.66 -15.09
C SER A 213 20.23 -31.57 -15.39
N MET A 214 19.84 -32.01 -16.57
CA MET A 214 18.45 -32.17 -16.99
C MET A 214 18.26 -33.63 -17.34
N SER A 215 17.54 -34.38 -16.50
CA SER A 215 17.22 -35.78 -16.77
C SER A 215 15.87 -35.87 -17.48
N VAL A 216 15.89 -36.28 -18.75
CA VAL A 216 14.67 -36.72 -19.44
C VAL A 216 14.38 -38.14 -18.96
N THR A 217 13.34 -38.34 -18.17
CA THR A 217 12.82 -39.68 -17.89
C THR A 217 12.13 -40.16 -19.17
N PRO A 218 12.64 -41.21 -19.86
CA PRO A 218 11.90 -41.79 -20.96
C PRO A 218 10.62 -42.41 -20.38
N ILE A 219 9.46 -42.02 -20.91
CA ILE A 219 8.23 -42.75 -20.62
C ILE A 219 8.44 -44.16 -21.21
N SER A 220 8.57 -45.15 -20.34
CA SER A 220 8.58 -46.55 -20.76
C SER A 220 7.29 -46.83 -21.53
N GLN A 221 7.40 -47.36 -22.75
CA GLN A 221 6.25 -47.77 -23.57
C GLN A 221 5.30 -48.74 -22.84
N ARG A 222 5.72 -49.36 -21.72
CA ARG A 222 4.84 -50.18 -20.87
C ARG A 222 3.74 -49.39 -20.16
N HIS A 223 3.83 -48.07 -20.05
CA HIS A 223 2.77 -47.23 -19.47
C HIS A 223 1.78 -46.66 -20.50
N LEU A 224 2.12 -46.64 -21.80
CA LEU A 224 1.18 -46.19 -22.83
C LEU A 224 0.06 -47.21 -23.10
N THR A 225 0.30 -48.50 -22.91
CA THR A 225 -0.69 -49.56 -23.17
C THR A 225 -1.74 -49.72 -22.06
N SER A 226 -1.51 -49.23 -20.84
CA SER A 226 -2.53 -49.28 -19.78
C SER A 226 -3.50 -48.09 -19.87
N LEU A 227 -3.00 -46.90 -20.23
CA LEU A 227 -3.81 -45.68 -20.32
C LEU A 227 -4.72 -45.65 -21.56
N THR A 228 -4.34 -46.29 -22.67
CA THR A 228 -5.21 -46.37 -23.86
C THR A 228 -6.32 -47.42 -23.75
N ARG A 229 -6.18 -48.46 -22.90
CA ARG A 229 -7.25 -49.43 -22.67
C ARG A 229 -8.38 -48.91 -21.77
N GLN A 230 -8.07 -48.01 -20.84
CA GLN A 230 -9.04 -47.49 -19.89
C GLN A 230 -9.93 -46.38 -20.49
N ALA A 231 -9.46 -45.69 -21.55
CA ALA A 231 -10.22 -44.65 -22.23
C ALA A 231 -11.23 -45.17 -23.29
N CYS A 232 -11.09 -46.42 -23.76
CA CYS A 232 -11.94 -46.97 -24.82
C CYS A 232 -13.17 -47.76 -24.29
N LEU A 233 -13.20 -48.10 -22.99
CA LEU A 233 -14.29 -48.86 -22.38
C LEU A 233 -15.37 -47.98 -21.73
N SER A 234 -15.16 -46.68 -21.56
CA SER A 234 -16.12 -45.76 -20.94
C SER A 234 -17.01 -44.98 -21.92
N THR A 235 -16.88 -45.22 -23.23
CA THR A 235 -17.70 -44.60 -24.28
C THR A 235 -18.72 -45.55 -24.93
N LEU A 236 -18.91 -46.76 -24.40
CA LEU A 236 -19.92 -47.73 -24.88
C LEU A 236 -20.73 -48.30 -23.70
N SER A 237 -21.48 -47.44 -23.03
CA SER A 237 -22.63 -47.85 -22.20
C SER A 237 -23.60 -46.67 -22.06
N THR A 238 -24.47 -46.51 -23.05
CA THR A 238 -25.85 -46.04 -22.86
C THR A 238 -26.70 -47.21 -22.42
#